data_AF-A0A2N0V8K3-F1
#
_entry.id   AF-A0A2N0V8K3-F1
#
_cell.length_a   1.000
_cell.length_b   1.000
_cell.length_c   1.000
_cell.angle_alpha   90.00
_cell.angle_beta   90.00
_cell.angle_gamma   90.00
#
_symmetry.space_group_name_H-M   'P 1'
#
loop_
_entity.id
_entity.type
_entity.pdbx_description
1 polymer ?
#
loop_
_entity_poly.entity_id
_entity_poly.type
_entity_poly.pdbx_seq_one_letter_code
_entity_poly.pdbx_strand_id
1 'polypeptide(L)'
;MLAVSAIQVPDAFSKERAPSISIQADDLNENDLVEHRHYTNRSGKAVHSPAHSKTGAIPGGASAQCRDGSYSFSQHRRGTCSHHGGVSQWLH
;
A
#
# COMPACT_ATOMS: atom_id res chain seq x y z
N MET A 1 -56.38 -18.61 -12.63
CA MET A 1 -55.61 -17.34 -12.71
C MET A 1 -55.13 -17.00 -11.31
N LEU A 2 -53.94 -16.38 -11.18
CA LEU A 2 -53.13 -16.12 -9.96
C LEU A 2 -52.11 -17.24 -9.68
N ALA A 3 -50.80 -17.02 -9.52
CA ALA A 3 -49.93 -15.87 -9.76
C ALA A 3 -48.50 -16.43 -9.94
N VAL A 4 -47.73 -15.90 -10.89
CA VAL A 4 -46.31 -16.26 -11.10
C VAL A 4 -45.50 -15.48 -10.08
N SER A 5 -44.93 -16.17 -9.08
CA SER A 5 -43.92 -15.57 -8.20
C SER A 5 -42.55 -15.83 -8.79
N ALA A 6 -42.00 -14.83 -9.47
CA ALA A 6 -40.59 -14.77 -9.84
C ALA A 6 -39.76 -14.74 -8.55
N ILE A 7 -39.04 -15.83 -8.27
CA ILE A 7 -38.03 -15.84 -7.21
C ILE A 7 -36.76 -15.22 -7.79
N GLN A 8 -36.43 -14.08 -7.21
CA GLN A 8 -35.24 -13.26 -7.38
C GLN A 8 -33.97 -14.11 -7.51
N VAL A 9 -33.21 -13.91 -8.59
CA VAL A 9 -31.82 -14.35 -8.69
C VAL A 9 -30.98 -13.59 -7.65
N PRO A 10 -30.15 -14.27 -6.83
CA PRO A 10 -29.19 -13.54 -6.01
C PRO A 10 -28.08 -12.97 -6.90
N ASP A 11 -27.93 -11.64 -6.85
CA ASP A 11 -26.80 -10.87 -7.35
C ASP A 11 -25.47 -11.45 -6.84
N ALA A 12 -24.76 -12.18 -7.70
CA ALA A 12 -23.37 -12.57 -7.46
C ALA A 12 -22.44 -11.41 -7.84
N PHE A 13 -22.45 -10.34 -7.02
CA PHE A 13 -21.40 -9.33 -6.94
C PHE A 13 -20.86 -9.39 -5.50
N SER A 14 -19.72 -10.02 -5.25
CA SER A 14 -18.46 -9.35 -5.47
C SER A 14 -17.37 -10.34 -5.79
N LYS A 15 -16.62 -10.01 -6.83
CA LYS A 15 -15.30 -10.55 -7.10
C LYS A 15 -14.41 -10.13 -5.94
N GLU A 16 -14.38 -10.91 -4.86
CA GLU A 16 -13.27 -10.94 -3.92
C GLU A 16 -12.05 -11.33 -4.74
N ARG A 17 -11.42 -10.30 -5.29
CA ARG A 17 -10.14 -10.41 -5.92
C ARG A 17 -9.22 -10.87 -4.80
N ALA A 18 -8.82 -12.13 -4.90
CA ALA A 18 -8.01 -12.85 -3.95
C ALA A 18 -6.97 -11.94 -3.29
N PRO A 19 -6.66 -12.13 -2.00
CA PRO A 19 -5.44 -11.56 -1.45
C PRO A 19 -4.31 -12.14 -2.28
N SER A 20 -3.71 -11.31 -3.14
CA SER A 20 -2.48 -11.66 -3.83
C SER A 20 -1.38 -11.73 -2.77
N ILE A 21 -1.31 -12.88 -2.12
CA ILE A 21 -0.21 -13.29 -1.25
C ILE A 21 1.04 -13.29 -2.12
N SER A 22 1.94 -12.37 -1.83
CA SER A 22 3.29 -12.26 -2.39
C SER A 22 4.22 -11.89 -1.24
N ILE A 23 5.01 -12.88 -0.84
CA ILE A 23 5.94 -12.97 0.28
C ILE A 23 6.91 -11.75 0.42
N GLN A 24 7.00 -11.24 1.67
CA GLN A 24 8.13 -10.62 2.42
C GLN A 24 8.55 -9.14 2.24
N ALA A 25 8.15 -8.35 3.25
CA ALA A 25 8.86 -7.22 3.86
C ALA A 25 8.54 -7.21 5.38
N ASP A 26 9.03 -8.21 6.10
CA ASP A 26 8.88 -8.35 7.56
C ASP A 26 9.64 -7.15 8.20
N ASP A 27 9.11 -6.09 8.84
CA ASP A 27 7.91 -5.84 9.64
C ASP A 27 7.26 -4.48 9.28
N LEU A 28 6.64 -4.35 8.10
CA LEU A 28 5.77 -3.18 7.82
C LEU A 28 4.40 -3.40 8.44
N ASN A 29 4.15 -2.84 9.63
CA ASN A 29 2.79 -2.78 10.17
C ASN A 29 2.01 -1.67 9.44
N GLU A 30 1.30 -2.04 8.38
CA GLU A 30 0.41 -1.16 7.62
C GLU A 30 -0.62 -0.44 8.51
N ASN A 31 -1.00 -1.02 9.65
CA ASN A 31 -1.91 -0.35 10.59
C ASN A 31 -1.31 0.92 11.20
N ASP A 32 0.02 1.07 11.22
CA ASP A 32 0.68 2.28 11.69
C ASP A 32 0.81 3.35 10.60
N LEU A 33 0.40 3.05 9.36
CA LEU A 33 0.45 3.96 8.21
C LEU A 33 -0.92 4.59 7.93
N VAL A 34 -0.90 5.83 7.44
CA VAL A 34 -2.11 6.57 7.06
C VAL A 34 -2.58 6.13 5.66
N GLU A 35 -1.69 6.17 4.68
CA GLU A 35 -1.93 5.70 3.33
C GLU A 35 -1.63 4.20 3.21
N HIS A 36 -2.43 3.48 2.42
CA HIS A 36 -2.34 2.01 2.25
C HIS A 36 -2.19 1.59 0.77
N ARG A 37 -1.58 2.46 -0.04
CA ARG A 37 -1.47 2.25 -1.49
C ARG A 37 -0.18 1.52 -1.81
N HIS A 38 -0.22 0.57 -2.73
CA HIS A 38 0.97 -0.12 -3.22
C HIS A 38 1.21 0.14 -4.71
N TYR A 39 2.47 0.02 -5.14
CA TYR A 39 2.84 0.03 -6.54
C TYR A 39 3.82 -1.12 -6.84
N THR A 40 3.92 -1.51 -8.11
CA THR A 40 4.93 -2.48 -8.55
C THR A 40 6.14 -1.72 -9.06
N ASN A 41 7.32 -1.98 -8.48
CA ASN A 41 8.55 -1.36 -8.94
C ASN A 41 9.10 -2.05 -10.20
N ARG A 42 10.13 -1.47 -10.82
CA ARG A 42 10.82 -2.05 -12.00
C ARG A 42 11.40 -3.45 -11.79
N SER A 43 11.58 -3.87 -10.53
CA SER A 43 12.07 -5.21 -10.17
C SER A 43 10.93 -6.22 -10.04
N GLY A 44 9.68 -5.83 -10.36
CA GLY A 44 8.50 -6.68 -10.25
C GLY A 44 7.99 -6.88 -8.84
N LYS A 45 8.51 -6.12 -7.85
CA LYS A 45 8.10 -6.25 -6.45
C LYS A 45 6.98 -5.27 -6.11
N ALA A 46 5.97 -5.75 -5.41
CA ALA A 46 4.98 -4.90 -4.75
C ALA A 46 5.66 -4.15 -3.59
N VAL A 47 5.54 -2.82 -3.59
CA VAL A 47 6.14 -1.93 -2.60
C VAL A 47 5.06 -0.97 -2.12
N HIS A 48 5.06 -0.68 -0.82
CA HIS A 48 4.16 0.33 -0.28
C HIS A 48 4.53 1.73 -0.82
N SER A 49 3.54 2.52 -1.19
CA SER A 49 3.72 3.90 -1.64
C SER A 49 4.19 4.76 -0.46
N PRO A 50 4.77 5.95 -0.68
CA PRO A 50 5.09 6.83 0.42
C PRO A 50 3.88 7.07 1.33
N ALA A 51 4.07 6.92 2.64
CA ALA A 51 2.99 7.01 3.62
C ALA A 51 3.43 7.65 4.93
N HIS A 52 2.52 8.38 5.56
CA HIS A 52 2.73 8.98 6.87
C HIS A 52 2.52 7.94 7.98
N SER A 53 3.31 8.08 9.04
CA SER A 53 3.10 7.32 10.27
C SER A 53 2.01 7.97 11.11
N LYS A 54 1.08 7.17 11.64
CA LYS A 54 0.04 7.62 12.57
C LYS A 54 0.61 8.07 13.91
N THR A 55 1.69 7.44 14.35
CA THR A 55 2.34 7.71 15.64
C THR A 55 3.52 8.67 15.51
N GLY A 56 3.94 8.99 14.30
CA GLY A 56 5.15 9.75 14.01
C GLY A 56 6.44 8.93 14.10
N ALA A 57 6.37 7.70 14.63
CA ALA A 57 7.50 6.77 14.65
C ALA A 57 7.87 6.32 13.23
N ILE A 58 9.14 5.94 13.03
CA ILE A 58 9.61 5.37 11.78
C ILE A 58 8.95 3.99 11.59
N PRO A 59 8.16 3.78 10.53
CA PRO A 59 7.57 2.48 10.27
C PRO A 59 8.68 1.48 9.87
N GLY A 60 8.63 0.27 10.43
CA GLY A 60 9.63 -0.77 10.17
C GLY A 60 9.66 -1.10 8.68
N GLY A 61 10.82 -1.17 8.05
CA GLY A 61 10.93 -1.39 6.60
C GLY A 61 10.90 -0.12 5.73
N ALA A 62 10.73 1.06 6.32
CA ALA A 62 10.97 2.32 5.62
C ALA A 62 12.45 2.45 5.24
N SER A 63 12.72 2.81 3.98
CA SER A 63 14.08 3.06 3.50
C SER A 63 14.45 4.53 3.54
N ALA A 64 13.47 5.44 3.53
CA ALA A 64 13.73 6.89 3.55
C ALA A 64 12.58 7.67 4.20
N GLN A 65 12.91 8.83 4.75
CA GLN A 65 11.94 9.88 5.07
C GLN A 65 11.99 10.96 3.98
N CYS A 66 10.84 11.29 3.40
CA CYS A 66 10.66 12.35 2.42
C CYS A 66 10.54 13.72 3.11
N ARG A 67 10.74 14.82 2.35
CA ARG A 67 10.65 16.19 2.90
C ARG A 67 9.23 16.62 3.29
N ASP A 68 8.21 15.98 2.74
CA ASP A 68 6.81 16.22 3.13
C ASP A 68 6.40 15.49 4.42
N GLY A 69 7.30 14.69 5.00
CA GLY A 69 7.04 13.92 6.22
C GLY A 69 6.58 12.48 5.97
N SER A 70 6.34 12.08 4.72
CA SER A 70 6.02 10.69 4.37
C SER A 70 7.27 9.79 4.42
N TYR A 71 7.05 8.50 4.67
CA TYR A 71 8.08 7.47 4.67
C TYR A 71 8.00 6.66 3.38
N SER A 72 9.14 6.50 2.70
CA SER A 72 9.25 5.70 1.48
C SER A 72 9.77 4.30 1.76
N PHE A 73 9.22 3.32 1.05
CA PHE A 73 9.59 1.90 1.13
C PHE A 73 10.33 1.44 -0.14
N SER A 74 10.80 2.39 -0.96
CA SER A 74 11.52 2.09 -2.20
C SER A 74 12.83 1.36 -1.91
N GLN A 75 13.08 0.27 -2.63
CA GLN A 75 14.35 -0.46 -2.60
C GLN A 75 15.46 0.23 -3.42
N HIS A 76 15.08 1.18 -4.27
CA HIS A 76 16.01 1.92 -5.14
C HIS A 76 16.13 3.35 -4.67
N ARG A 77 17.33 3.94 -4.76
CA ARG A 77 17.57 5.34 -4.37
C ARG A 77 17.23 6.37 -5.46
N ARG A 78 17.28 5.98 -6.73
CA ARG A 78 17.03 6.88 -7.86
C ARG A 78 15.55 7.24 -7.92
N GLY A 79 15.24 8.54 -7.84
CA GLY A 79 13.87 9.05 -7.90
C GLY A 79 13.07 8.91 -6.61
N THR A 80 13.67 8.40 -5.51
CA THR A 80 12.98 8.32 -4.22
C THR A 80 12.55 9.70 -3.75
N CYS A 81 11.30 9.80 -3.31
CA CYS A 81 10.69 11.05 -2.86
C CYS A 81 10.69 12.18 -3.92
N SER A 82 10.88 11.91 -5.21
CA SER A 82 10.93 12.99 -6.24
C SER A 82 9.64 13.81 -6.30
N HIS A 83 8.49 13.15 -6.10
CA HIS A 83 7.18 13.80 -6.02
C HIS A 83 6.90 14.43 -4.64
N HIS A 84 7.75 14.15 -3.66
CA HIS A 84 7.60 14.51 -2.25
C HIS A 84 8.71 15.49 -1.80
N GLY A 85 9.26 16.26 -2.75
CA GLY A 85 10.29 17.28 -2.49
C GLY A 85 11.72 16.76 -2.30
N GLY A 86 11.94 15.46 -2.50
CA GLY A 86 13.22 14.78 -2.30
C GLY A 86 13.32 14.09 -0.94
N VAL A 87 14.43 13.37 -0.75
CA VAL A 87 14.71 12.65 0.49
C VAL A 87 15.23 13.64 1.54
N SER A 88 14.64 13.60 2.72
CA SER A 88 15.15 14.28 3.92
C SER A 88 16.25 13.44 4.57
N GLN A 89 15.97 12.15 4.82
CA GLN A 89 16.90 11.23 5.47
C GLN A 89 16.77 9.81 4.91
N TRP A 90 17.89 9.12 4.76
CA TRP A 90 17.92 7.67 4.49
C TRP A 90 17.95 6.90 5.82
N LEU A 91 17.16 5.82 5.93
CA LEU A 91 16.88 5.11 7.19
C LEU A 91 17.54 3.72 7.27
N HIS A 92 18.51 3.45 6.40
CA HIS A 92 19.20 2.18 6.23
C HIS A 92 20.71 2.35 6.17
#